data_AF-A0A957XCY5-F1
#
_entry.id   AF-A0A957XCY5-F1
#
_cell.length_a   1.000
_cell.length_b   1.000
_cell.length_c   1.000
_cell.angle_alpha   90.00
_cell.angle_beta   90.00
_cell.angle_gamma   90.00
#
_symmetry.space_group_name_H-M   'P 1'
#
loop_
_entity.id
_entity.type
_entity.pdbx_description
1 polymer ?
#
loop_
_entity_poly.entity_id
_entity_poly.type
_entity_poly.pdbx_seq_one_letter_code
_entity_poly.pdbx_strand_id
1 'polypeptide(L)'
;KQLRACGLAEGQTVLVHMAMSKLGWIIGGAEAVIPALLAAVGDSNTMMMTTNSSNNTSLYLAEFRADYPGKRNLFTGSAMLVNGQRQWVAYETPEGNPDDFGALGTAFDAAHSIAVRQIDTAEVRFFRQRQLVNFAVAWMEAHRDFGK
;
A
#
# COMPACT_ATOMS: atom_id res chain seq x y z
N LYS A 1 11.62 7.61 -17.87
CA LYS A 1 11.91 9.04 -17.56
C LYS A 1 10.91 9.62 -16.55
N GLN A 2 9.59 9.53 -16.75
CA GLN A 2 8.57 10.05 -15.82
C GLN A 2 8.64 9.44 -14.41
N LEU A 3 8.86 8.12 -14.29
CA LEU A 3 9.02 7.45 -12.99
C LEU A 3 10.17 8.05 -12.15
N ARG A 4 11.33 8.29 -12.77
CA ARG A 4 12.48 8.92 -12.09
C ARG A 4 12.20 10.38 -11.74
N ALA A 5 11.49 11.10 -12.60
CA ALA A 5 11.01 12.45 -12.28
C ALA A 5 10.04 12.45 -11.08
N CYS A 6 9.42 11.31 -10.76
CA CYS A 6 8.56 11.17 -9.58
C CYS A 6 9.29 10.91 -8.27
N GLY A 7 10.62 10.84 -8.28
CA GLY A 7 11.44 10.58 -7.08
C GLY A 7 11.90 9.13 -6.95
N LEU A 8 11.55 8.27 -7.92
CA LEU A 8 12.10 6.93 -8.01
C LEU A 8 13.57 7.00 -8.40
N ALA A 9 14.43 6.36 -7.62
CA ALA A 9 15.86 6.34 -7.84
C ALA A 9 16.38 4.91 -7.81
N GLU A 10 17.54 4.73 -8.42
CA GLU A 10 18.29 3.48 -8.32
C GLU A 10 18.74 3.27 -6.87
N GLY A 11 18.75 2.02 -6.41
CA GLY A 11 19.06 1.67 -5.03
C GLY A 11 17.83 1.57 -4.09
N GLN A 12 16.62 1.84 -4.58
CA GLN A 12 15.41 1.86 -3.75
C GLN A 12 14.65 0.54 -3.76
N THR A 13 14.21 0.09 -2.57
CA THR A 13 13.14 -0.89 -2.42
C THR A 13 11.79 -0.21 -2.57
N VAL A 14 10.92 -0.73 -3.44
CA VAL A 14 9.69 -0.04 -3.84
C VAL A 14 8.50 -1.00 -3.81
N LEU A 15 7.44 -0.58 -3.14
CA LEU A 15 6.12 -1.22 -3.20
C LEU A 15 5.24 -0.40 -4.15
N VAL A 16 4.65 -1.04 -5.15
CA VAL A 16 3.84 -0.39 -6.18
C VAL A 16 2.38 -0.83 -6.06
N HIS A 17 1.51 0.15 -5.84
CA HIS A 17 0.07 0.06 -6.06
C HIS A 17 -0.27 0.84 -7.33
N MET A 18 -1.00 0.21 -8.25
CA MET A 18 -1.29 0.83 -9.53
C MET A 18 -2.68 0.42 -10.01
N ALA A 19 -3.45 1.41 -10.48
CA ALA A 19 -4.65 1.19 -11.25
C ALA A 19 -4.31 1.31 -12.74
N MET A 20 -4.15 0.18 -13.43
CA MET A 20 -3.79 0.16 -14.86
C MET A 20 -4.76 0.99 -15.72
N SER A 21 -6.05 1.03 -15.35
CA SER A 21 -7.07 1.83 -16.02
C SER A 21 -6.85 3.35 -15.93
N LYS A 22 -5.97 3.83 -15.05
CA LYS A 22 -5.66 5.25 -14.86
C LYS A 22 -4.46 5.73 -15.66
N LEU A 23 -3.70 4.83 -16.29
CA LEU A 23 -2.48 5.17 -17.04
C LEU A 23 -2.74 5.54 -18.51
N GLY A 24 -4.00 5.67 -18.92
CA GLY A 24 -4.34 5.87 -20.33
C GLY A 24 -4.01 4.65 -21.19
N TRP A 25 -3.76 4.89 -22.47
CA TRP A 25 -3.43 3.83 -23.43
C TRP A 25 -1.93 3.58 -23.49
N ILE A 26 -1.49 2.43 -22.95
CA ILE A 26 -0.09 1.99 -23.04
C ILE A 26 0.06 0.97 -24.16
N ILE A 27 0.93 1.26 -25.14
CA ILE A 27 1.35 0.29 -26.14
C ILE A 27 2.05 -0.88 -25.43
N GLY A 28 1.50 -2.09 -25.55
CA GLY A 28 1.98 -3.28 -24.83
C GLY A 28 1.38 -3.47 -23.44
N GLY A 29 0.45 -2.62 -23.01
CA GLY A 29 -0.32 -2.80 -21.77
C GLY A 29 0.55 -2.98 -20.51
N ALA A 30 0.15 -3.90 -19.63
CA ALA A 30 0.86 -4.17 -18.38
C ALA A 30 2.29 -4.71 -18.59
N GLU A 31 2.53 -5.46 -19.67
CA GLU A 31 3.84 -6.01 -19.99
C GLU A 31 4.87 -4.92 -20.33
N ALA A 32 4.43 -3.75 -20.81
CA ALA A 32 5.30 -2.61 -21.03
C ALA A 32 5.61 -1.84 -19.73
N VAL A 33 4.76 -1.95 -18.71
CA VAL A 33 4.92 -1.23 -17.43
C VAL A 33 5.97 -1.86 -16.54
N ILE A 34 5.98 -3.20 -16.44
CA ILE A 34 6.96 -3.94 -15.63
C ILE A 34 8.42 -3.58 -15.99
N PRO A 35 8.87 -3.66 -17.27
CA PRO A 35 10.24 -3.30 -17.63
C PRO A 35 10.51 -1.80 -17.43
N ALA A 36 9.51 -0.93 -17.58
CA ALA A 36 9.68 0.50 -17.29
C ALA A 36 9.93 0.77 -15.79
N LEU A 37 9.24 0.05 -14.90
CA LEU A 37 9.47 0.10 -13.46
C LEU A 37 10.84 -0.49 -13.10
N LEU A 38 11.17 -1.68 -13.63
CA LEU A 38 12.47 -2.33 -13.42
C LEU A 38 13.63 -1.44 -13.87
N ALA A 39 13.55 -0.83 -15.06
CA ALA A 39 14.57 0.09 -15.55
C ALA A 39 14.67 1.38 -14.71
N ALA A 40 13.59 1.79 -14.06
CA ALA A 40 13.59 2.96 -13.21
C ALA A 40 14.23 2.69 -11.84
N VAL A 41 14.03 1.49 -11.28
CA VAL A 41 14.68 1.08 -10.01
C VAL A 41 16.07 0.52 -10.22
N GLY A 42 16.41 -0.06 -11.38
CA GLY A 42 17.72 -0.66 -11.66
C GLY A 42 17.93 -2.06 -11.04
N ASP A 43 18.99 -2.75 -11.46
CA ASP A 43 19.18 -4.19 -11.25
C ASP A 43 19.55 -4.58 -9.81
N SER A 44 20.03 -3.63 -9.01
CA SER A 44 20.44 -3.85 -7.62
C SER A 44 19.29 -3.86 -6.60
N ASN A 45 18.03 -3.83 -7.06
CA ASN A 45 16.88 -3.39 -6.26
C ASN A 45 15.74 -4.38 -6.13
N THR A 46 14.83 -4.08 -5.22
CA THR A 46 13.65 -4.90 -4.93
C THR A 46 12.38 -4.13 -5.26
N MET A 47 11.58 -4.68 -6.18
CA MET A 47 10.23 -4.20 -6.48
C MET A 47 9.21 -5.23 -6.00
N MET A 48 8.18 -4.76 -5.31
CA MET A 48 7.02 -5.56 -4.93
C MET A 48 5.77 -4.93 -5.53
N MET A 49 4.92 -5.74 -6.15
CA MET A 49 3.60 -5.32 -6.66
C MET A 49 2.53 -6.10 -5.91
N THR A 50 1.51 -5.40 -5.42
CA THR A 50 0.37 -6.02 -4.73
C THR A 50 -0.85 -6.05 -5.62
N THR A 51 -1.63 -7.13 -5.55
CA THR A 51 -2.81 -7.35 -6.38
C THR A 51 -4.04 -6.57 -5.94
N ASN A 52 -4.05 -5.98 -4.73
CA ASN A 52 -5.15 -5.17 -4.25
C ASN A 52 -4.96 -3.69 -4.63
N SER A 53 -5.89 -3.16 -5.43
CA SER A 53 -5.88 -1.81 -5.98
C SER A 53 -6.79 -0.83 -5.23
N SER A 54 -7.70 -1.32 -4.37
CA SER A 54 -8.70 -0.47 -3.74
C SER A 54 -8.19 0.25 -2.49
N ASN A 55 -7.04 -0.15 -1.93
CA ASN A 55 -6.43 0.49 -0.76
C ASN A 55 -4.91 0.24 -0.68
N ASN A 56 -4.17 1.22 -0.15
CA ASN A 56 -2.74 1.05 0.12
C ASN A 56 -2.55 0.01 1.23
N THR A 57 -1.95 -1.14 0.89
CA THR A 57 -1.87 -2.28 1.82
C THR A 57 -0.99 -2.00 3.03
N SER A 58 -0.12 -0.99 2.94
CA SER A 58 0.69 -0.55 4.09
C SER A 58 -0.17 0.01 5.23
N LEU A 59 -1.40 0.45 4.95
CA LEU A 59 -2.31 0.94 5.99
C LEU A 59 -2.86 -0.20 6.85
N TYR A 60 -3.03 -1.41 6.31
CA TYR A 60 -3.34 -2.58 7.14
C TYR A 60 -2.22 -2.86 8.15
N LEU A 61 -0.94 -2.71 7.75
CA LEU A 61 0.17 -2.83 8.71
C LEU A 61 0.08 -1.79 9.85
N ALA A 62 -0.41 -0.58 9.55
CA ALA A 62 -0.69 0.42 10.58
C ALA A 62 -1.84 -0.01 11.50
N GLU A 63 -2.92 -0.58 10.96
CA GLU A 63 -4.02 -1.12 11.77
C GLU A 63 -3.55 -2.22 12.72
N PHE A 64 -2.68 -3.13 12.28
CA PHE A 64 -2.08 -4.13 13.16
C PHE A 64 -1.33 -3.49 14.33
N ARG A 65 -0.60 -2.40 14.08
CA ARG A 65 0.28 -1.74 15.05
C ARG A 65 -0.44 -0.77 15.98
N ALA A 66 -1.50 -0.11 15.52
CA ALA A 66 -2.18 0.93 16.26
C ALA A 66 -2.95 0.37 17.46
N ASP A 67 -2.93 1.09 18.58
CA ASP A 67 -3.71 0.77 19.77
C ASP A 67 -4.79 1.84 20.01
N TYR A 68 -6.00 1.57 19.49
CA TYR A 68 -7.13 2.48 19.58
C TYR A 68 -8.31 1.86 20.35
N PRO A 69 -9.13 2.67 21.04
CA PRO A 69 -10.32 2.21 21.73
C PRO A 69 -11.24 1.36 20.84
N GLY A 70 -11.73 0.26 21.40
CA GLY A 70 -12.65 -0.63 20.70
C GLY A 70 -12.01 -1.52 19.63
N LYS A 71 -10.68 -1.51 19.46
CA LYS A 71 -10.00 -2.46 18.56
C LYS A 71 -10.37 -3.89 18.93
N ARG A 72 -10.89 -4.63 17.95
CA ARG A 72 -11.26 -6.04 18.09
C ARG A 72 -10.40 -6.89 17.17
N ASN A 73 -10.15 -8.10 17.62
CA ASN A 73 -9.63 -9.14 16.74
C ASN A 73 -10.77 -10.10 16.38
N LEU A 74 -10.70 -10.64 15.19
CA LEU A 74 -11.54 -11.73 14.72
C LEU A 74 -10.70 -13.00 14.58
N PHE A 75 -11.33 -14.13 14.89
CA PHE A 75 -10.77 -15.43 14.65
C PHE A 75 -11.21 -15.91 13.27
N THR A 76 -10.27 -16.12 12.37
CA THR A 76 -10.52 -16.58 11.00
C THR A 76 -9.61 -17.74 10.67
N GLY A 77 -9.68 -18.25 9.44
CA GLY A 77 -8.74 -19.26 8.97
C GLY A 77 -8.58 -19.24 7.47
N SER A 78 -7.53 -19.92 7.00
CA SER A 78 -7.25 -20.08 5.58
C SER A 78 -6.71 -21.46 5.29
N ALA A 79 -6.98 -21.96 4.09
CA ALA A 79 -6.39 -23.19 3.64
C ALA A 79 -4.91 -22.96 3.30
N MET A 80 -4.02 -23.60 4.04
CA MET A 80 -2.56 -23.47 3.89
C MET A 80 -1.94 -24.84 3.62
N LEU A 81 -0.80 -24.86 2.95
CA LEU A 81 0.02 -26.06 2.85
C LEU A 81 0.89 -26.17 4.11
N VAL A 82 0.66 -27.22 4.89
CA VAL A 82 1.44 -27.55 6.09
C VAL A 82 2.05 -28.93 5.85
N ASN A 83 3.38 -29.01 5.80
CA ASN A 83 4.12 -30.23 5.48
C ASN A 83 3.65 -30.92 4.18
N GLY A 84 3.36 -30.11 3.14
CA GLY A 84 2.91 -30.61 1.84
C GLY A 84 1.43 -31.02 1.76
N GLN A 85 0.66 -30.89 2.85
CA GLN A 85 -0.78 -31.19 2.87
C GLN A 85 -1.62 -29.94 3.11
N ARG A 86 -2.76 -29.84 2.42
CA ARG A 86 -3.72 -28.75 2.62
C ARG A 86 -4.42 -28.90 3.97
N GLN A 87 -4.23 -27.93 4.85
CA GLN A 87 -4.87 -27.86 6.17
C GLN A 87 -5.59 -26.52 6.33
N TRP A 88 -6.71 -26.52 7.06
CA TRP A 88 -7.36 -25.28 7.48
C TRP A 88 -6.62 -24.75 8.71
N VAL A 89 -5.90 -23.65 8.56
CA VAL A 89 -5.14 -23.03 9.64
C VAL A 89 -5.92 -21.83 10.14
N ALA A 90 -6.32 -21.86 11.40
CA ALA A 90 -6.98 -20.75 12.04
C ALA A 90 -5.96 -19.78 12.66
N TYR A 91 -6.26 -18.49 12.59
CA TYR A 91 -5.43 -17.42 13.13
C TYR A 91 -6.28 -16.23 13.54
N GLU A 92 -5.73 -15.44 14.45
CA GLU A 92 -6.33 -14.20 14.93
C GLU A 92 -5.77 -13.02 14.12
N THR A 93 -6.65 -12.08 13.76
CA THR A 93 -6.30 -10.85 13.04
C THR A 93 -7.18 -9.70 13.50
N PRO A 94 -6.75 -8.44 13.45
CA PRO A 94 -7.61 -7.30 13.67
C PRO A 94 -8.82 -7.33 12.74
N GLU A 95 -9.97 -6.94 13.28
CA GLU A 95 -11.14 -6.56 12.49
C GLU A 95 -10.82 -5.26 11.76
N GLY A 96 -10.41 -5.39 10.50
CA GLY A 96 -9.97 -4.25 9.67
C GLY A 96 -11.13 -3.32 9.31
N ASN A 97 -10.85 -2.02 9.27
CA ASN A 97 -11.78 -0.99 8.80
C ASN A 97 -11.12 -0.17 7.68
N PRO A 98 -11.31 -0.55 6.41
CA PRO A 98 -10.75 0.17 5.28
C PRO A 98 -11.47 1.48 4.94
N ASP A 99 -12.63 1.76 5.54
CA ASP A 99 -13.52 2.84 5.09
C ASP A 99 -12.92 4.24 5.31
N ASP A 100 -12.07 4.40 6.34
CA ASP A 100 -11.41 5.66 6.66
C ASP A 100 -10.04 5.85 5.99
N PHE A 101 -9.54 4.87 5.23
CA PHE A 101 -8.21 4.95 4.60
C PHE A 101 -8.08 6.13 3.62
N GLY A 102 -9.18 6.51 2.96
CA GLY A 102 -9.20 7.69 2.09
C GLY A 102 -9.03 9.01 2.87
N ALA A 103 -9.68 9.12 4.04
CA ALA A 103 -9.55 10.29 4.91
C ALA A 103 -8.15 10.36 5.53
N LEU A 104 -7.63 9.22 5.99
CA LEU A 104 -6.26 9.07 6.49
C LEU A 104 -5.24 9.46 5.41
N GLY A 105 -5.40 8.99 4.17
CA GLY A 105 -4.53 9.35 3.05
C GLY A 105 -4.54 10.86 2.76
N THR A 106 -5.72 11.49 2.81
CA THR A 106 -5.85 12.94 2.65
C THR A 106 -5.13 13.70 3.76
N ALA A 107 -5.27 13.25 5.02
CA ALA A 107 -4.58 13.84 6.16
C ALA A 107 -3.05 13.67 6.04
N PHE A 108 -2.59 12.52 5.56
CA PHE A 108 -1.16 12.26 5.32
C PHE A 108 -0.58 13.20 4.25
N ASP A 109 -1.28 13.36 3.13
CA ASP A 109 -0.88 14.25 2.03
C ASP A 109 -0.73 15.70 2.53
N ALA A 110 -1.70 16.17 3.32
CA ALA A 110 -1.69 17.52 3.91
C ALA A 110 -0.55 17.71 4.92
N ALA A 111 -0.32 16.73 5.81
CA ALA A 111 0.70 16.81 6.86
C ALA A 111 2.14 16.76 6.33
N HIS A 112 2.38 16.10 5.20
CA HIS A 112 3.73 15.86 4.67
C HIS A 112 4.02 16.56 3.35
N SER A 113 3.09 17.37 2.83
CA SER A 113 3.22 18.04 1.54
C SER A 113 3.61 17.06 0.42
N ILE A 114 2.91 15.92 0.36
CA ILE A 114 3.20 14.88 -0.63
C ILE A 114 2.93 15.44 -2.03
N ALA A 115 3.98 15.43 -2.86
CA ALA A 115 3.85 15.86 -4.25
C ALA A 115 3.05 14.84 -5.05
N VAL A 116 1.87 15.24 -5.52
CA VAL A 116 1.13 14.49 -6.54
C VAL A 116 1.72 14.84 -7.90
N ARG A 117 2.17 13.81 -8.62
CA ARG A 117 2.76 13.94 -9.95
C ARG A 117 1.93 13.17 -10.96
N GLN A 118 2.14 13.46 -12.24
CA GLN A 118 1.42 12.80 -13.32
C GLN A 118 2.35 11.87 -14.10
N ILE A 119 1.90 10.64 -14.31
CA ILE A 119 2.45 9.73 -15.31
C ILE A 119 1.33 9.46 -16.30
N ASP A 120 1.45 10.05 -17.49
CA ASP A 120 0.35 10.10 -18.46
C ASP A 120 -0.90 10.73 -17.80
N THR A 121 -2.02 10.00 -17.72
CA THR A 121 -3.26 10.43 -17.07
C THR A 121 -3.37 9.99 -15.60
N ALA A 122 -2.36 9.28 -15.07
CA ALA A 122 -2.39 8.77 -13.69
C ALA A 122 -1.73 9.73 -12.71
N GLU A 123 -2.46 10.05 -11.64
CA GLU A 123 -1.86 10.61 -10.44
C GLU A 123 -0.97 9.58 -9.72
N VAL A 124 0.25 10.00 -9.42
CA VAL A 124 1.27 9.19 -8.76
C VAL A 124 1.78 9.94 -7.55
N ARG A 125 1.80 9.23 -6.42
CA ARG A 125 2.41 9.68 -5.17
C ARG A 125 3.62 8.81 -4.90
N PHE A 126 4.69 9.43 -4.44
CA PHE A 126 5.88 8.73 -3.98
C PHE A 126 6.24 9.22 -2.57
N PHE A 127 6.31 8.29 -1.62
CA PHE A 127 6.56 8.59 -0.21
C PHE A 127 7.26 7.42 0.48
N ARG A 128 7.86 7.69 1.64
CA ARG A 128 8.51 6.67 2.45
C ARG A 128 7.45 5.85 3.18
N GLN A 129 7.39 4.54 2.92
CA GLN A 129 6.42 3.64 3.58
C GLN A 129 6.46 3.75 5.12
N ARG A 130 7.66 3.82 5.72
CA ARG A 130 7.81 3.96 7.18
C ARG A 130 7.16 5.24 7.71
N GLN A 131 7.26 6.34 6.97
CA GLN A 131 6.63 7.61 7.35
C GLN A 131 5.10 7.49 7.29
N LEU A 132 4.56 6.90 6.22
CA LEU A 132 3.13 6.64 6.10
C LEU A 132 2.62 5.77 7.25
N VAL A 133 3.28 4.64 7.54
CA VAL A 133 2.85 3.70 8.59
C VAL A 133 2.88 4.36 9.96
N ASN A 134 3.94 5.10 10.30
CA ASN A 134 4.03 5.79 11.59
C ASN A 134 2.96 6.86 11.74
N PHE A 135 2.70 7.64 10.69
CA PHE A 135 1.62 8.63 10.69
C PHE A 135 0.25 7.95 10.82
N ALA A 136 0.02 6.88 10.06
CA ALA A 136 -1.24 6.15 10.07
C ALA A 136 -1.55 5.55 11.44
N VAL A 137 -0.54 5.01 12.14
CA VAL A 137 -0.70 4.52 13.53
C VAL A 137 -1.20 5.64 14.42
N ALA A 138 -0.46 6.76 14.50
CA ALA A 138 -0.85 7.88 15.35
C ALA A 138 -2.22 8.47 14.97
N TRP A 139 -2.53 8.51 13.68
CA TRP A 139 -3.82 8.99 13.19
C TRP A 139 -4.95 8.07 13.63
N MET A 140 -4.81 6.75 13.48
CA MET A 140 -5.82 5.78 13.91
C MET A 140 -6.05 5.83 15.42
N GLU A 141 -4.98 5.91 16.22
CA GLU A 141 -5.06 6.05 17.69
C GLU A 141 -5.81 7.29 18.15
N ALA A 142 -5.75 8.38 17.36
CA ALA A 142 -6.44 9.62 17.67
C ALA A 142 -7.88 9.70 17.14
N HIS A 143 -8.23 8.95 16.10
CA HIS A 143 -9.49 9.14 15.35
C HIS A 143 -10.43 7.93 15.35
N ARG A 144 -9.95 6.73 15.67
CA ARG A 144 -10.78 5.52 15.70
C ARG A 144 -11.31 5.23 17.09
N ASP A 145 -12.60 4.88 17.12
CA ASP A 145 -13.26 4.27 18.27
C ASP A 145 -14.33 3.31 17.73
N PHE A 146 -14.05 2.01 17.77
CA PHE A 146 -14.98 0.97 17.30
C PHE A 146 -16.16 0.74 18.27
N GLY A 147 -16.18 1.46 19.41
CA GLY A 147 -17.23 1.40 20.43
C GLY A 147 -18.25 2.53 20.38
N LYS A 148 -18.16 3.45 19.41
CA LYS A 148 -19.13 4.54 19.18
C LYS A 148 -19.87 4.40 17.87
#